data_AF-A0ABD0QU27-F1
#
_entry.id   AF-A0ABD0QU27-F1
#
_cell.length_a   1.000
_cell.length_b   1.000
_cell.length_c   1.000
_cell.angle_alpha   90.00
_cell.angle_beta   90.00
_cell.angle_gamma   90.00
#
_symmetry.space_group_name_H-M   'P 1'
#
loop_
_entity.id
_entity.type
_entity.pdbx_description
1 polymer ?
#
loop_
_entity_poly.entity_id
_entity_poly.type
_entity_poly.pdbx_seq_one_letter_code
_entity_poly.pdbx_strand_id
1 'polypeptide(L)' 'MNYARFLTAVSAARKPSAIRLLTELQQRSPPSLISLAGGAPNPNTFPFQSASIKVKGGDAVVLDETLMKRALQYSGSYG' A
#
# COMPACT_ATOMS: atom_id res chain seq x y z
N MET A 1 23.04 23.45 4.32
CA MET A 1 23.42 22.85 3.01
C MET A 1 22.34 23.17 1.99
N ASN A 2 22.70 23.35 0.71
CA ASN A 2 21.73 23.55 -0.38
C ASN A 2 21.51 22.23 -1.14
N TYR A 3 20.42 21.51 -0.83
CA TYR A 3 20.08 20.24 -1.47
C TYR A 3 19.59 20.37 -2.92
N ALA A 4 19.14 21.57 -3.34
CA ALA A 4 18.68 21.79 -4.71
C ALA A 4 19.78 21.56 -5.75
N ARG A 5 21.05 21.65 -5.35
CA ARG A 5 22.23 21.34 -6.19
C ARG A 5 22.25 19.88 -6.67
N PHE A 6 21.53 18.98 -6.02
CA PHE A 6 21.50 17.55 -6.31
C PHE A 6 20.20 17.10 -6.99
N LEU A 7 19.28 18.03 -7.32
CA LEU A 7 18.00 17.72 -7.96
C LEU A 7 17.96 18.27 -9.38
N THR A 8 17.56 17.42 -10.34
CA THR A 8 17.28 17.86 -11.71
C THR A 8 15.96 18.63 -11.76
N ALA A 9 15.76 19.45 -12.80
CA ALA A 9 14.49 20.16 -13.01
C ALA A 9 13.28 19.22 -13.05
N VAL A 10 13.42 18.04 -13.67
CA VAL A 10 12.37 17.02 -13.74
C VAL A 10 12.07 16.42 -12.36
N SER A 11 13.10 16.15 -11.55
CA SER A 11 12.92 15.65 -10.19
C SER A 11 12.22 16.69 -9.31
N ALA A 12 12.65 17.95 -9.39
CA ALA A 12 12.06 19.06 -8.64
C ALA A 12 10.61 19.38 -9.05
N ALA A 13 10.22 19.09 -10.29
CA ALA A 13 8.85 19.32 -10.78
C ALA A 13 7.84 18.23 -10.37
N ARG A 14 8.29 17.11 -9.78
CA ARG A 14 7.38 16.03 -9.34
C ARG A 14 6.43 16.54 -8.26
N LYS A 15 5.17 16.13 -8.34
CA LYS A 15 4.13 16.41 -7.33
C LYS A 15 3.57 15.10 -6.78
N PRO A 16 3.09 15.08 -5.52
CA PRO A 16 2.36 13.93 -4.99
C PRO A 16 1.16 13.57 -5.88
N SER A 17 0.91 12.26 -6.03
CA SER A 17 -0.24 11.77 -6.79
C SER A 17 -1.53 11.97 -5.98
N ALA A 18 -2.52 12.63 -6.58
CA ALA A 18 -3.80 12.92 -5.92
C ALA A 18 -4.54 11.66 -5.46
N ILE A 19 -4.56 10.60 -6.27
CA ILE A 19 -5.19 9.31 -5.92
C ILE A 19 -4.53 8.70 -4.67
N ARG A 20 -3.21 8.88 -4.52
CA ARG A 20 -2.49 8.39 -3.34
C ARG A 20 -2.89 9.14 -2.07
N LEU A 21 -3.01 10.47 -2.17
CA LEU A 21 -3.45 11.31 -1.05
C LEU A 21 -4.88 10.96 -0.58
N LEU A 22 -5.80 10.67 -1.51
CA LEU A 22 -7.15 10.23 -1.18
C LEU A 22 -7.16 8.89 -0.43
N THR A 23 -6.30 7.97 -0.83
CA THR A 23 -6.15 6.67 -0.15
C THR A 23 -5.63 6.85 1.28
N GLU A 24 -4.65 7.73 1.48
CA GLU A 24 -4.12 8.05 2.82
C GLU A 24 -5.21 8.68 3.71
N LEU A 25 -6.00 9.60 3.16
CA LEU A 25 -7.13 10.20 3.87
C LEU A 25 -8.16 9.15 4.29
N GLN A 26 -8.53 8.25 3.38
CA GLN A 26 -9.46 7.15 3.67
C GLN A 26 -8.92 6.23 4.78
N GLN A 27 -7.63 5.90 4.76
CA GLN A 27 -6.99 5.04 5.78
C GLN A 27 -6.96 5.69 7.17
N ARG A 28 -6.89 7.02 7.25
CA ARG A 28 -6.93 7.77 8.52
C ARG A 28 -8.33 8.13 8.98
N SER A 29 -9.33 7.94 8.13
CA SER A 29 -10.71 8.30 8.43
C SER A 29 -11.39 7.24 9.33
N PRO A 30 -12.49 7.60 10.01
CA PRO A 30 -13.26 6.64 10.79
C PRO A 30 -13.75 5.46 9.94
N PRO A 31 -13.88 4.24 10.50
CA PRO A 31 -14.42 3.07 9.78
C PRO A 31 -15.83 3.26 9.21
N SER A 32 -16.57 4.25 9.72
CA SER A 32 -17.90 4.61 9.23
C SER A 32 -17.88 5.43 7.93
N LEU A 33 -16.71 5.92 7.48
CA LEU A 33 -16.59 6.65 6.22
C LEU A 33 -16.77 5.69 5.04
N ILE A 34 -17.69 6.05 4.15
CA ILE A 34 -17.84 5.39 2.85
C ILE A 34 -17.09 6.22 1.81
N SER A 35 -16.13 5.61 1.13
CA SER A 35 -15.32 6.25 0.08
C SER A 35 -15.48 5.51 -1.25
N LEU A 36 -15.88 6.24 -2.29
CA LEU A 36 -15.95 5.76 -3.67
C LEU A 36 -14.84 6.37 -4.56
N ALA A 37 -13.89 7.10 -3.95
CA ALA A 37 -12.86 7.85 -4.66
C ALA A 37 -11.59 7.02 -4.94
N GLY A 38 -11.42 5.89 -4.24
CA GLY A 38 -10.27 5.01 -4.40
C GLY A 38 -10.34 4.17 -5.69
N GLY A 39 -9.17 3.81 -6.23
CA GLY A 39 -9.05 2.94 -7.41
C GLY A 39 -8.58 1.52 -7.07
N ALA A 40 -8.66 1.10 -5.81
CA ALA A 40 -8.21 -0.21 -5.38
C ALA A 40 -9.22 -1.30 -5.83
N PRO A 41 -8.79 -2.36 -6.53
CA PRO A 41 -9.68 -3.46 -6.90
C PRO A 41 -10.19 -4.19 -5.66
N ASN A 42 -11.35 -4.84 -5.80
CA ASN A 42 -11.94 -5.64 -4.73
C ASN A 42 -11.04 -6.86 -4.40
N PRO A 43 -10.48 -6.97 -3.19
CA PRO A 43 -9.53 -8.03 -2.87
C PRO A 43 -10.13 -9.44 -2.86
N ASN A 44 -11.46 -9.57 -2.83
CA ASN A 44 -12.13 -10.87 -2.94
C ASN A 44 -12.06 -11.49 -4.34
N THR A 45 -11.61 -10.72 -5.36
CA THR A 45 -11.41 -11.26 -6.71
C THR A 45 -10.00 -11.81 -6.92
N PHE A 46 -9.10 -11.65 -5.95
CA PHE A 46 -7.76 -12.20 -6.02
C PHE A 46 -7.79 -13.73 -5.78
N PRO A 47 -7.00 -14.52 -6.52
CA PRO A 47 -7.14 -15.98 -6.52
C PRO A 47 -6.46 -16.69 -5.33
N PHE A 48 -5.66 -15.99 -4.52
CA PHE A 48 -4.93 -16.60 -3.41
C PHE A 48 -5.61 -16.31 -2.08
N GLN A 49 -5.90 -17.37 -1.32
CA GLN A 49 -6.59 -17.27 -0.03
C GLN A 49 -5.63 -17.17 1.16
N SER A 50 -4.57 -17.98 1.21
CA SER A 50 -3.63 -18.00 2.34
C SER A 50 -2.26 -18.53 1.92
N ALA A 51 -1.25 -18.33 2.76
CA ALA A 51 0.08 -18.91 2.57
C ALA A 51 0.74 -19.25 3.91
N SER A 52 1.63 -20.25 3.89
CA SER A 52 2.51 -20.60 5.01
C SER A 52 3.93 -20.74 4.47
N ILE A 53 4.85 -19.93 4.99
CA ILE A 53 6.23 -19.84 4.53
C ILE A 53 7.14 -20.38 5.62
N LYS A 54 7.84 -21.47 5.33
CA LYS A 54 8.82 -22.07 6.26
C LYS A 54 10.10 -21.25 6.28
N VAL A 55 10.56 -20.87 7.47
CA VAL A 55 11.81 -20.14 7.67
C VAL A 55 12.81 -21.03 8.41
N LYS A 56 14.07 -21.03 7.97
CA LYS A 56 15.11 -21.84 8.63
C LYS A 56 15.36 -21.30 10.04
N GLY A 57 15.25 -22.17 11.04
CA GLY A 57 15.56 -21.84 12.43
C GLY A 57 14.50 -21.01 13.16
N GLY A 58 13.27 -20.94 12.64
CA GLY A 58 12.16 -20.24 13.27
C GLY A 58 10.81 -20.82 12.86
N ASP A 59 9.76 -20.20 13.39
CA ASP A 59 8.38 -20.59 13.08
C ASP A 59 8.00 -20.21 11.64
N ALA A 60 7.00 -20.92 11.11
CA ALA A 60 6.45 -20.60 9.80
C ALA A 60 5.70 -19.25 9.85
N VAL A 61 5.92 -18.40 8.85
CA VAL A 61 5.16 -17.17 8.65
C VAL A 61 3.83 -17.53 8.00
N VAL A 62 2.73 -17.27 8.71
CA VAL A 62 1.37 -17.56 8.24
C VAL A 62 0.70 -16.27 7.76
N LEU A 63 0.24 -16.29 6.51
CA LEU A 63 -0.63 -15.28 5.93
C LEU A 63 -2.04 -15.86 5.87
N ASP A 64 -2.86 -15.51 6.86
CA ASP A 64 -4.28 -15.84 6.85
C ASP A 64 -5.03 -15.08 5.74
N GLU A 65 -6.33 -15.31 5.58
CA GLU A 65 -7.10 -14.68 4.51
C GLU A 65 -7.13 -13.14 4.59
N THR A 66 -7.20 -12.59 5.80
CA THR A 66 -7.20 -11.14 6.01
C THR A 66 -5.85 -10.54 5.62
N LEU A 67 -4.76 -11.17 6.07
CA LEU A 67 -3.41 -10.74 5.78
C LEU A 67 -3.05 -10.97 4.30
N MET A 68 -3.55 -12.04 3.69
CA MET A 68 -3.36 -12.31 2.26
C MET A 68 -4.05 -11.26 1.40
N LYS A 69 -5.31 -10.90 1.70
CA LYS A 69 -6.02 -9.80 1.03
C LYS A 69 -5.26 -8.48 1.14
N ARG A 70 -4.66 -8.19 2.29
CA ARG A 70 -3.82 -7.01 2.48
C ARG A 70 -2.51 -7.11 1.69
N ALA A 71 -1.86 -8.28 1.68
CA ALA A 71 -0.58 -8.49 1.02
C ALA A 71 -0.66 -8.38 -0.52
N LEU A 72 -1.80 -8.77 -1.10
CA LEU A 72 -2.03 -8.70 -2.55
C LEU A 72 -2.56 -7.34 -3.02
N GLN A 73 -2.87 -6.43 -2.10
CA GLN A 73 -3.43 -5.11 -2.40
C GLN A 73 -2.33 -4.05 -2.51
N TYR A 74 -2.62 -2.94 -3.18
CA TYR A 74 -1.75 -1.75 -3.20
C TYR A 74 -1.39 -1.26 -1.79
N SER A 75 -0.12 -0.92 -1.59
CA SER A 75 0.46 -0.47 -0.31
C SER A 75 1.22 0.86 -0.41
N GLY A 76 1.84 1.27 0.69
CA GLY A 76 2.75 2.42 0.85
C GLY A 76 3.71 2.60 -0.32
N SER A 77 3.91 3.82 -0.83
CA SER A 77 4.97 4.05 -1.82
C SER A 77 6.37 3.86 -1.22
N TYR A 78 6.51 3.95 0.11
CA TYR A 78 7.76 3.76 0.83
C TYR A 78 7.89 2.36 1.46
N GLY A 79 6.96 1.44 1.18
CA GLY A 79 6.77 0.19 1.93
C GLY A 79 5.59 0.30 2.87
#